data_AF-A0A1Z9D8U2-F1
#
_entry.id   AF-A0A1Z9D8U2-F1
#
_cell.length_a   1.000
_cell.length_b   1.000
_cell.length_c   1.000
_cell.angle_alpha   90.00
_cell.angle_beta   90.00
_cell.angle_gamma   90.00
#
_symmetry.space_group_name_H-M   'P 1'
#
loop_
_entity.id
_entity.type
_entity.pdbx_description
1 polymer ?
#
loop_
_entity_poly.entity_id
_entity_poly.type
_entity_poly.pdbx_seq_one_letter_code
_entity_poly.pdbx_strand_id
1 'polypeptide(L)'
;MAISAVVVSGSVAHAVDRVRFDQCSELQARFPTGVAKSAVAAQSAVSLGYERPAVRKKVFRKNRKALGPPTAGSLCLSKIEVKEFAFQYNLDSSLPADWVADFETIINNLGAVLPISERIHSVPDVKMPFQIFAWNSAVPNPFPQIPGAGGASISGNDLLGKHMILEIPESEFTNNSLHRYSVIAHEYFHIYQIALSEDIMQPTWITEGGAKVVEELYTQQYYGQSEFDGGLFPVSATVLSNPAAFEKYERDGGLVGSPADINYNSSAFMVLALVDMLEARGISEARAFEMVLDDFVSELPDHANWRGAFQAVFSMNVQDFYTALGSGSYPSTGVTDDWFEGSAIDVGAVLPSKSLTLNAIFATP
;
A
#
# COMPACT_ATOMS: atom_id res chain seq x y z
N MET A 1 23.31 47.31 -56.76
CA MET A 1 24.00 46.25 -57.53
C MET A 1 24.86 45.44 -56.58
N ALA A 2 24.87 44.13 -56.80
CA ALA A 2 25.28 43.09 -55.87
C ALA A 2 26.75 43.16 -55.41
N ILE A 3 27.00 42.74 -54.16
CA ILE A 3 28.28 42.15 -53.76
C ILE A 3 27.97 40.84 -53.04
N SER A 4 28.41 39.75 -53.66
CA SER A 4 28.43 38.39 -53.14
C SER A 4 29.17 38.30 -51.81
N ALA A 5 28.62 37.53 -50.86
CA ALA A 5 29.40 36.98 -49.76
C ALA A 5 29.27 35.46 -49.75
N VAL A 6 30.46 34.87 -49.84
CA VAL A 6 30.82 33.46 -49.97
C VAL A 6 30.26 32.61 -48.82
N VAL A 7 29.72 31.46 -49.20
CA VAL A 7 29.41 30.34 -48.31
C VAL A 7 30.72 29.74 -47.80
N VAL A 8 30.92 29.73 -46.48
CA VAL A 8 31.90 28.85 -45.83
C VAL A 8 31.11 27.82 -45.04
N SER A 9 31.06 26.61 -45.61
CA SER A 9 30.51 25.41 -45.00
C SER A 9 31.36 24.99 -43.81
N GLY A 10 30.87 25.30 -42.61
CA GLY A 10 31.37 24.73 -41.36
C GLY A 10 31.10 23.23 -41.33
N SER A 11 32.17 22.46 -41.21
CA SER A 11 32.21 21.01 -41.22
C SER A 11 31.45 20.43 -40.02
N VAL A 12 30.46 19.58 -40.26
CA VAL A 12 29.87 18.73 -39.22
C VAL A 12 30.89 17.66 -38.87
N ALA A 13 31.73 17.93 -37.87
CA ALA A 13 32.56 16.92 -37.26
C ALA A 13 31.63 15.92 -36.54
N HIS A 14 31.61 14.67 -37.02
CA HIS A 14 31.05 13.56 -36.27
C HIS A 14 31.71 13.53 -34.89
N ALA A 15 30.95 13.87 -33.84
CA ALA A 15 31.37 13.70 -32.46
C ALA A 15 31.61 12.21 -32.22
N VAL A 16 32.88 11.79 -32.26
CA VAL A 16 33.29 10.44 -31.90
C VAL A 16 32.81 10.18 -30.49
N ASP A 17 32.00 9.15 -30.30
CA ASP A 17 31.47 8.77 -29.00
C ASP A 17 32.60 8.61 -27.97
N ARG A 18 32.78 9.63 -27.13
CA ARG A 18 33.75 9.59 -26.03
C ARG A 18 33.32 8.45 -25.10
N VAL A 19 34.15 7.42 -25.04
CA VAL A 19 33.94 6.20 -24.24
C VAL A 19 34.92 6.09 -23.07
N ARG A 20 35.76 7.12 -22.86
CA ARG A 20 36.70 7.24 -21.75
C ARG A 20 36.55 8.60 -21.10
N PHE A 21 36.46 8.60 -19.78
CA PHE A 21 36.22 9.76 -18.92
C PHE A 21 37.30 9.79 -17.84
N ASP A 22 37.68 10.99 -17.42
CA ASP A 22 38.76 11.21 -16.47
C ASP A 22 38.22 11.42 -15.04
N GLN A 23 36.94 11.79 -14.92
CA GLN A 23 36.23 11.98 -13.65
C GLN A 23 34.81 11.42 -13.73
N CYS A 24 34.23 11.05 -12.57
CA CYS A 24 32.84 10.59 -12.52
C CYS A 24 31.84 11.65 -12.96
N SER A 25 32.10 12.94 -12.68
CA SER A 25 31.26 14.05 -13.12
C SER A 25 31.14 14.15 -14.65
N GLU A 26 32.24 13.90 -15.39
CA GLU A 26 32.20 13.87 -16.85
C GLU A 26 31.39 12.69 -17.39
N LEU A 27 31.49 11.53 -16.74
CA LEU A 27 30.70 10.36 -17.09
C LEU A 27 29.22 10.61 -16.80
N GLN A 28 28.92 11.18 -15.63
CA GLN A 28 27.56 11.46 -15.17
C GLN A 28 26.86 12.55 -15.99
N ALA A 29 27.60 13.52 -16.55
CA ALA A 29 27.04 14.45 -17.53
C ALA A 29 26.43 13.76 -18.76
N ARG A 30 26.87 12.53 -19.07
CA ARG A 30 26.35 11.71 -20.18
C ARG A 30 25.47 10.56 -19.72
N PHE A 31 25.75 9.99 -18.55
CA PHE A 31 25.01 8.89 -17.94
C PHE A 31 24.67 9.30 -16.50
N PRO A 32 23.60 10.08 -16.29
CA PRO A 32 23.31 10.72 -15.01
C PRO A 32 23.28 9.78 -13.80
N THR A 33 22.85 8.54 -14.01
CA THR A 33 22.72 7.50 -12.98
C THR A 33 23.93 6.56 -12.91
N GLY A 34 25.00 6.84 -13.65
CA GLY A 34 26.18 5.99 -13.80
C GLY A 34 26.03 4.90 -14.87
N VAL A 35 26.99 3.96 -14.90
CA VAL A 35 27.02 2.87 -15.89
C VAL A 35 27.27 1.50 -15.28
N ALA A 36 26.51 0.49 -15.72
CA ALA A 36 26.65 -0.90 -15.30
C ALA A 36 27.28 -1.79 -16.38
N LYS A 37 27.96 -2.85 -15.93
CA LYS A 37 28.53 -3.89 -16.80
C LYS A 37 27.48 -4.83 -17.41
N SER A 38 26.32 -4.98 -16.77
CA SER A 38 25.22 -5.87 -17.15
C SER A 38 23.90 -5.40 -16.51
N ALA A 39 22.78 -5.98 -16.95
CA ALA A 39 21.46 -5.75 -16.33
C ALA A 39 21.45 -6.21 -14.85
N VAL A 40 22.05 -7.37 -14.55
CA VAL A 40 22.19 -7.87 -13.16
C VAL A 40 22.94 -6.87 -12.29
N ALA A 41 24.04 -6.27 -12.78
CA ALA A 41 24.79 -5.27 -12.03
C ALA A 41 24.02 -3.95 -11.84
N ALA A 42 23.14 -3.60 -12.78
CA ALA A 42 22.24 -2.47 -12.60
C ALA A 42 21.20 -2.76 -11.51
N GLN A 43 20.64 -3.97 -11.49
CA GLN A 43 19.69 -4.41 -10.45
C GLN A 43 20.36 -4.46 -9.07
N SER A 44 21.58 -5.01 -8.97
CA SER A 44 22.34 -5.04 -7.72
C SER A 44 22.76 -3.65 -7.23
N ALA A 45 22.82 -2.64 -8.10
CA ALA A 45 23.05 -1.26 -7.67
C ALA A 45 21.76 -0.65 -7.07
N VAL A 46 20.60 -0.95 -7.65
CA VAL A 46 19.30 -0.54 -7.11
C VAL A 46 19.08 -1.13 -5.72
N SER A 47 19.37 -2.42 -5.52
CA SER A 47 19.26 -3.07 -4.20
C SER A 47 20.22 -2.52 -3.14
N LEU A 48 21.16 -1.65 -3.52
CA LEU A 48 22.09 -0.97 -2.60
C LEU A 48 21.77 0.52 -2.43
N GLY A 49 20.59 0.98 -2.87
CA GLY A 49 20.14 2.37 -2.69
C GLY A 49 20.68 3.36 -3.71
N TYR A 50 21.05 2.89 -4.91
CA TYR A 50 21.50 3.76 -6.01
C TYR A 50 20.45 3.82 -7.12
N GLU A 51 20.40 4.95 -7.83
CA GLU A 51 19.60 5.07 -9.04
C GLU A 51 20.05 4.02 -10.07
N ARG A 52 19.10 3.48 -10.86
CA ARG A 52 19.41 2.41 -11.82
C ARG A 52 20.41 2.89 -12.88
N PRO A 53 21.65 2.38 -12.91
CA PRO A 53 22.67 2.83 -13.88
C PRO A 53 22.39 2.32 -15.29
N ALA A 54 22.83 3.07 -16.30
CA ALA A 54 22.70 2.67 -17.69
C ALA A 54 23.57 1.44 -18.02
N VAL A 55 22.98 0.39 -18.61
CA VAL A 55 23.76 -0.78 -19.05
C VAL A 55 24.60 -0.41 -20.26
N ARG A 56 25.90 -0.20 -20.05
CA ARG A 56 26.87 0.27 -21.05
C ARG A 56 28.22 -0.45 -20.88
N LYS A 57 28.23 -1.76 -21.13
CA LYS A 57 29.40 -2.65 -20.95
C LYS A 57 30.71 -2.11 -21.54
N LYS A 58 30.68 -1.52 -22.73
CA LYS A 58 31.87 -0.94 -23.39
C LYS A 58 32.42 0.27 -22.64
N VAL A 59 31.54 1.15 -22.16
CA VAL A 59 31.90 2.33 -21.36
C VAL A 59 32.42 1.88 -20.00
N PHE A 60 31.71 0.99 -19.30
CA PHE A 60 32.16 0.40 -18.04
C PHE A 60 33.59 -0.18 -18.15
N ARG A 61 33.83 -1.05 -19.14
CA ARG A 61 35.13 -1.73 -19.29
C ARG A 61 36.29 -0.77 -19.51
N LYS A 62 36.07 0.32 -20.25
CA LYS A 62 37.10 1.33 -20.54
C LYS A 62 37.41 2.24 -19.36
N ASN A 63 36.49 2.38 -18.40
CA ASN A 63 36.60 3.35 -17.30
C ASN A 63 36.81 2.72 -15.92
N ARG A 64 36.58 1.42 -15.75
CA ARG A 64 36.65 0.69 -14.45
C ARG A 64 37.98 0.76 -13.69
N LYS A 65 39.06 1.22 -14.34
CA LYS A 65 40.38 1.41 -13.70
C LYS A 65 40.64 2.87 -13.34
N ALA A 66 40.01 3.81 -14.05
CA ALA A 66 40.26 5.24 -13.92
C ALA A 66 39.28 5.92 -12.95
N LEU A 67 38.04 5.44 -12.87
CA LEU A 67 36.96 6.07 -12.12
C LEU A 67 36.70 5.41 -10.75
N GLY A 68 37.69 4.69 -10.19
CA GLY A 68 37.58 4.00 -8.91
C GLY A 68 37.01 2.57 -8.99
N PRO A 69 36.96 1.86 -7.85
CA PRO A 69 36.46 0.49 -7.80
C PRO A 69 34.96 0.46 -8.13
N PRO A 70 34.50 -0.57 -8.87
CA PRO A 70 33.08 -0.69 -9.18
C PRO A 70 32.28 -1.16 -7.96
N THR A 71 31.16 -0.48 -7.70
CA THR A 71 30.16 -0.90 -6.70
C THR A 71 29.08 -1.71 -7.41
N ALA A 72 28.77 -2.92 -6.93
CA ALA A 72 27.81 -3.84 -7.57
C ALA A 72 28.06 -4.12 -9.08
N GLY A 73 29.29 -3.90 -9.58
CA GLY A 73 29.58 -4.01 -11.01
C GLY A 73 29.19 -2.79 -11.85
N SER A 74 29.08 -1.62 -11.21
CA SER A 74 28.71 -0.33 -11.79
C SER A 74 29.71 0.77 -11.38
N LEU A 75 29.75 1.88 -12.13
CA LEU A 75 30.66 3.02 -11.90
C LEU A 75 29.87 4.33 -11.79
N CYS A 76 30.39 5.23 -10.95
CA CYS A 76 29.86 6.59 -10.77
C CYS A 76 28.36 6.59 -10.49
N LEU A 77 27.96 5.73 -9.55
CA LEU A 77 26.58 5.59 -9.14
C LEU A 77 26.12 6.86 -8.43
N SER A 78 24.90 7.29 -8.74
CA SER A 78 24.20 8.33 -8.01
C SER A 78 23.39 7.63 -6.92
N LYS A 79 23.59 8.02 -5.66
CA LYS A 79 22.70 7.58 -4.58
C LYS A 79 21.31 8.12 -4.88
N ILE A 80 20.29 7.34 -4.56
CA ILE A 80 18.93 7.87 -4.53
C ILE A 80 18.93 8.95 -3.45
N GLU A 81 18.64 10.19 -3.84
CA GLU A 81 18.32 11.23 -2.88
C GLU A 81 16.93 10.84 -2.33
N VAL A 82 16.91 10.23 -1.14
CA VAL A 82 15.64 9.85 -0.49
C VAL A 82 14.94 11.15 -0.14
N LYS A 83 13.94 11.53 -0.95
CA LYS A 83 12.98 12.52 -0.52
C LYS A 83 12.16 11.86 0.57
N GLU A 84 12.22 12.38 1.78
CA GLU A 84 11.35 11.93 2.87
C GLU A 84 9.90 11.88 2.36
N PHE A 85 9.23 10.76 2.59
CA PHE A 85 7.82 10.64 2.27
C PHE A 85 7.06 11.71 3.06
N ALA A 86 6.28 12.51 2.37
CA ALA A 86 5.56 13.63 2.97
C ALA A 86 4.15 13.69 2.40
N PHE A 87 3.19 14.01 3.27
CA PHE A 87 1.83 14.30 2.86
C PHE A 87 1.63 15.78 2.54
N GLN A 88 0.69 16.06 1.65
CA GLN A 88 0.08 17.37 1.48
C GLN A 88 -1.40 17.26 1.80
N TYR A 89 -1.82 17.93 2.87
CA TYR A 89 -3.20 17.93 3.32
C TYR A 89 -3.99 19.05 2.63
N ASN A 90 -5.05 18.68 1.93
CA ASN A 90 -6.04 19.57 1.35
C ASN A 90 -7.35 19.36 2.13
N LEU A 91 -7.46 20.01 3.29
CA LEU A 91 -8.62 19.90 4.17
C LEU A 91 -9.57 21.08 3.92
N ASP A 92 -10.81 20.80 3.55
CA ASP A 92 -11.81 21.83 3.32
C ASP A 92 -12.35 22.43 4.63
N SER A 93 -12.77 23.70 4.56
CA SER A 93 -13.32 24.43 5.71
C SER A 93 -14.66 23.90 6.24
N SER A 94 -15.33 23.00 5.52
CA SER A 94 -16.52 22.29 5.98
C SER A 94 -16.26 21.30 7.11
N LEU A 95 -15.00 20.92 7.34
CA LEU A 95 -14.61 20.01 8.43
C LEU A 95 -14.54 20.76 9.78
N PRO A 96 -15.13 20.21 10.86
CA PRO A 96 -14.99 20.79 12.19
C PRO A 96 -13.53 20.83 12.67
N ALA A 97 -13.16 21.87 13.42
CA ALA A 97 -11.80 22.04 13.93
C ALA A 97 -11.33 20.87 14.80
N ASP A 98 -12.23 20.31 15.63
CA ASP A 98 -11.91 19.15 16.48
C ASP A 98 -11.61 17.89 15.63
N TRP A 99 -12.34 17.69 14.53
CA TRP A 99 -12.06 16.60 13.60
C TRP A 99 -10.70 16.78 12.92
N VAL A 100 -10.34 18.01 12.54
CA VAL A 100 -9.01 18.30 11.95
C VAL A 100 -7.89 17.99 12.94
N ALA A 101 -8.06 18.34 14.21
CA ALA A 101 -7.09 18.01 15.25
C ALA A 101 -6.96 16.49 15.49
N ASP A 102 -8.08 15.77 15.47
CA ASP A 102 -8.09 14.30 15.50
C ASP A 102 -7.40 13.70 14.28
N PHE A 103 -7.68 14.19 13.07
CA PHE A 103 -7.03 13.75 11.82
C PHE A 103 -5.51 13.87 11.93
N GLU A 104 -4.99 15.02 12.37
CA GLU A 104 -3.55 15.20 12.57
C GLU A 104 -2.97 14.22 13.60
N THR A 105 -3.70 13.98 14.69
CA THR A 105 -3.32 13.00 15.72
C THR A 105 -3.28 11.59 15.15
N ILE A 106 -4.28 11.20 14.37
CA ILE A 106 -4.39 9.89 13.73
C ILE A 106 -3.24 9.67 12.75
N ILE A 107 -2.99 10.61 11.84
CA ILE A 107 -1.88 10.51 10.90
C ILE A 107 -0.53 10.42 11.62
N ASN A 108 -0.33 11.17 12.71
CA ASN A 108 0.90 11.10 13.50
C ASN A 108 1.06 9.74 14.23
N ASN A 109 -0.01 9.23 14.84
CA ASN A 109 0.01 7.93 15.50
C ASN A 109 0.34 6.82 14.49
N LEU A 110 -0.34 6.81 13.35
CA LEU A 110 -0.13 5.85 12.27
C LEU A 110 1.27 5.99 11.66
N GLY A 111 1.75 7.22 11.43
CA GLY A 111 3.12 7.47 10.96
C GLY A 111 4.21 6.90 11.89
N ALA A 112 3.95 6.86 13.20
CA ALA A 112 4.87 6.31 14.17
C ALA A 112 4.86 4.77 14.21
N VAL A 113 3.72 4.12 13.97
CA VAL A 113 3.58 2.65 14.07
C VAL A 113 3.66 1.93 12.72
N LEU A 114 3.30 2.61 11.64
CA LEU A 114 3.22 2.12 10.27
C LEU A 114 4.02 3.08 9.36
N PRO A 115 5.36 3.14 9.51
CA PRO A 115 6.17 4.04 8.72
C PRO A 115 6.09 3.66 7.23
N ILE A 116 5.85 4.64 6.36
CA ILE A 116 5.75 4.39 4.92
C ILE A 116 7.12 3.99 4.36
N SER A 117 7.20 2.76 3.85
CA SER A 117 8.43 2.20 3.28
C SER A 117 8.96 3.02 2.10
N GLU A 118 10.30 3.15 2.00
CA GLU A 118 10.97 3.84 0.88
C GLU A 118 10.64 3.24 -0.49
N ARG A 119 10.18 1.98 -0.54
CA ARG A 119 9.66 1.32 -1.75
C ARG A 119 8.50 2.09 -2.40
N ILE A 120 7.81 2.95 -1.65
CA ILE A 120 6.78 3.84 -2.21
C ILE A 120 7.32 4.72 -3.36
N HIS A 121 8.61 5.06 -3.37
CA HIS A 121 9.24 5.88 -4.41
C HIS A 121 9.43 5.14 -5.74
N SER A 122 9.36 3.80 -5.77
CA SER A 122 9.39 3.03 -7.00
C SER A 122 8.01 2.80 -7.62
N VAL A 123 6.92 3.16 -6.94
CA VAL A 123 5.56 3.02 -7.46
C VAL A 123 5.30 4.09 -8.55
N PRO A 124 5.07 3.70 -9.82
CA PRO A 124 5.07 4.64 -10.95
C PRO A 124 4.10 5.82 -10.85
N ASP A 125 2.92 5.59 -10.26
CA ASP A 125 1.86 6.61 -10.17
C ASP A 125 1.86 7.37 -8.84
N VAL A 126 2.83 7.12 -7.96
CA VAL A 126 2.94 7.87 -6.70
C VAL A 126 3.76 9.15 -6.91
N LYS A 127 3.20 10.29 -6.48
CA LYS A 127 3.87 11.60 -6.52
C LYS A 127 4.08 12.12 -5.11
N MET A 128 5.18 12.88 -4.94
CA MET A 128 5.52 13.53 -3.68
C MET A 128 5.31 15.05 -3.79
N PRO A 129 4.73 15.71 -2.76
CA PRO A 129 4.09 15.09 -1.59
C PRO A 129 2.82 14.31 -1.97
N PHE A 130 2.53 13.23 -1.22
CA PHE A 130 1.33 12.41 -1.42
C PHE A 130 0.10 13.21 -0.99
N GLN A 131 -0.87 13.36 -1.89
CA GLN A 131 -2.01 14.25 -1.66
C GLN A 131 -3.10 13.55 -0.85
N ILE A 132 -3.62 14.25 0.16
CA ILE A 132 -4.83 13.87 0.89
C ILE A 132 -5.87 14.98 0.68
N PHE A 133 -7.07 14.61 0.26
CA PHE A 133 -8.21 15.51 0.13
C PHE A 133 -9.29 15.08 1.12
N ALA A 134 -9.76 16.01 1.95
CA ALA A 134 -10.82 15.72 2.90
C ALA A 134 -11.85 16.85 2.95
N TRP A 135 -13.14 16.49 3.03
CA TRP A 135 -14.25 17.41 3.19
C TRP A 135 -15.42 16.72 3.87
N ASN A 136 -16.35 17.52 4.40
CA ASN A 136 -17.61 17.03 4.91
C ASN A 136 -18.65 16.97 3.78
N SER A 137 -19.37 15.86 3.64
CA SER A 137 -20.38 15.66 2.58
C SER A 137 -21.60 16.60 2.68
N ALA A 138 -21.69 17.44 3.72
CA ALA A 138 -22.61 18.57 3.79
C ALA A 138 -22.42 19.58 2.64
N VAL A 139 -21.23 19.60 2.02
CA VAL A 139 -20.95 20.36 0.80
C VAL A 139 -20.56 19.41 -0.34
N PRO A 140 -20.84 19.76 -1.61
CA PRO A 140 -20.29 19.03 -2.75
C PRO A 140 -18.76 19.08 -2.73
N ASN A 141 -18.12 18.10 -3.38
CA ASN A 141 -16.66 18.04 -3.54
C ASN A 141 -16.07 19.43 -3.92
N PRO A 142 -15.26 20.03 -3.02
CA PRO A 142 -14.74 21.39 -3.19
C PRO A 142 -13.46 21.44 -4.04
N PHE A 143 -12.93 20.29 -4.47
CA PHE A 143 -11.63 20.16 -5.12
C PHE A 143 -11.77 19.92 -6.64
N PRO A 144 -11.60 20.96 -7.48
CA PRO A 144 -11.74 20.83 -8.92
C PRO A 144 -10.67 19.93 -9.58
N GLN A 145 -9.60 19.59 -8.86
CA GLN A 145 -8.54 18.71 -9.33
C GLN A 145 -8.93 17.22 -9.35
N ILE A 146 -9.94 16.84 -8.55
CA ILE A 146 -10.48 15.48 -8.43
C ILE A 146 -11.99 15.46 -8.75
N PRO A 147 -12.38 15.85 -9.98
CA PRO A 147 -13.78 16.05 -10.32
C PRO A 147 -14.58 14.76 -10.21
N GLY A 148 -15.74 14.82 -9.55
CA GLY A 148 -16.64 13.68 -9.38
C GLY A 148 -16.19 12.65 -8.35
N ALA A 149 -15.10 12.91 -7.63
CA ALA A 149 -14.70 12.09 -6.50
C ALA A 149 -15.66 12.25 -5.32
N GLY A 150 -15.81 11.16 -4.57
CA GLY A 150 -16.60 11.05 -3.34
C GLY A 150 -16.27 9.75 -2.60
N GLY A 151 -16.83 9.59 -1.41
CA GLY A 151 -16.49 8.51 -0.48
C GLY A 151 -15.06 8.59 0.05
N ALA A 152 -14.60 7.48 0.64
CA ALA A 152 -13.22 7.29 1.07
C ALA A 152 -12.52 6.24 0.20
N SER A 153 -11.31 6.56 -0.25
CA SER A 153 -10.48 5.63 -1.04
C SER A 153 -9.05 6.13 -1.25
N ILE A 154 -8.13 5.21 -1.56
CA ILE A 154 -6.95 5.51 -2.36
C ILE A 154 -7.32 5.51 -3.84
N SER A 155 -7.40 6.71 -4.40
CA SER A 155 -7.74 6.97 -5.80
C SER A 155 -6.49 7.20 -6.65
N GLY A 156 -6.67 7.19 -7.97
CA GLY A 156 -5.61 7.41 -8.95
C GLY A 156 -6.13 7.33 -10.38
N ASN A 157 -5.23 7.42 -11.36
CA ASN A 157 -5.48 7.51 -12.83
C ASN A 157 -5.71 8.92 -13.40
N ASP A 158 -5.43 9.96 -12.62
CA ASP A 158 -5.43 11.34 -13.09
C ASP A 158 -4.03 11.98 -13.06
N LEU A 159 -3.96 13.28 -13.33
CA LEU A 159 -2.71 14.02 -13.37
C LEU A 159 -2.07 14.22 -11.98
N LEU A 160 -2.75 13.91 -10.87
CA LEU A 160 -2.21 13.99 -9.52
C LEU A 160 -1.43 12.73 -9.14
N GLY A 161 -1.66 11.61 -9.83
CA GLY A 161 -1.17 10.31 -9.40
C GLY A 161 -2.02 9.75 -8.26
N LYS A 162 -1.50 8.76 -7.54
CA LYS A 162 -2.20 8.21 -6.37
C LYS A 162 -2.37 9.26 -5.29
N HIS A 163 -3.57 9.31 -4.71
CA HIS A 163 -3.95 10.24 -3.66
C HIS A 163 -5.06 9.64 -2.78
N MET A 164 -5.16 10.12 -1.55
CA MET A 164 -6.21 9.72 -0.61
C MET A 164 -7.39 10.68 -0.69
N ILE A 165 -8.60 10.14 -0.68
CA ILE A 165 -9.86 10.88 -0.62
C ILE A 165 -10.57 10.49 0.66
N LEU A 166 -11.05 11.49 1.39
CA LEU A 166 -11.79 11.35 2.64
C LEU A 166 -13.02 12.27 2.60
N GLU A 167 -14.07 11.87 1.88
CA GLU A 167 -15.39 12.49 2.04
C GLU A 167 -16.06 11.91 3.29
N ILE A 168 -16.12 12.71 4.36
CA ILE A 168 -16.73 12.29 5.62
C ILE A 168 -18.22 12.58 5.58
N PRO A 169 -19.11 11.58 5.75
CA PRO A 169 -20.54 11.82 5.73
C PRO A 169 -21.00 12.78 6.84
N GLU A 170 -21.82 13.78 6.51
CA GLU A 170 -22.43 14.71 7.49
C GLU A 170 -23.19 13.96 8.60
N SER A 171 -23.78 12.81 8.26
CA SER A 171 -24.46 11.94 9.22
C SER A 171 -23.53 11.43 10.33
N GLU A 172 -22.23 11.31 10.09
CA GLU A 172 -21.29 10.82 11.10
C GLU A 172 -20.92 11.87 12.13
N PHE A 173 -20.95 13.16 11.75
CA PHE A 173 -20.84 14.26 12.69
C PHE A 173 -22.10 14.39 13.54
N THR A 174 -23.27 14.31 12.92
CA THR A 174 -24.56 14.44 13.62
C THR A 174 -24.90 13.25 14.53
N ASN A 175 -24.52 12.03 14.13
CA ASN A 175 -24.73 10.81 14.91
C ASN A 175 -23.53 10.44 15.80
N ASN A 176 -22.47 11.24 15.80
CA ASN A 176 -21.23 10.96 16.51
C ASN A 176 -20.65 9.56 16.19
N SER A 177 -20.70 9.15 14.92
CA SER A 177 -20.15 7.86 14.46
C SER A 177 -18.62 7.87 14.49
N LEU A 178 -18.00 6.80 15.02
CA LEU A 178 -16.53 6.66 15.02
C LEU A 178 -15.94 6.42 13.63
N HIS A 179 -16.76 6.03 12.64
CA HIS A 179 -16.30 5.77 11.29
C HIS A 179 -15.50 6.95 10.69
N ARG A 180 -15.87 8.19 11.04
CA ARG A 180 -15.17 9.43 10.64
C ARG A 180 -13.68 9.46 11.03
N TYR A 181 -13.27 8.64 11.98
CA TYR A 181 -11.89 8.47 12.41
C TYR A 181 -11.29 7.16 11.94
N SER A 182 -12.06 6.06 11.97
CA SER A 182 -11.59 4.73 11.55
C SER A 182 -11.17 4.73 10.08
N VAL A 183 -11.93 5.41 9.23
CA VAL A 183 -11.67 5.50 7.79
C VAL A 183 -10.31 6.14 7.47
N ILE A 184 -9.80 7.03 8.32
CA ILE A 184 -8.47 7.61 8.17
C ILE A 184 -7.40 6.52 8.34
N ALA A 185 -7.59 5.64 9.33
CA ALA A 185 -6.69 4.50 9.57
C ALA A 185 -6.79 3.45 8.46
N HIS A 186 -8.00 3.16 7.97
CA HIS A 186 -8.24 2.26 6.84
C HIS A 186 -7.46 2.72 5.59
N GLU A 187 -7.67 3.97 5.16
CA GLU A 187 -7.04 4.50 3.95
C GLU A 187 -5.53 4.71 4.13
N TYR A 188 -5.06 5.10 5.31
CA TYR A 188 -3.62 5.16 5.59
C TYR A 188 -2.98 3.78 5.43
N PHE A 189 -3.63 2.73 5.92
CA PHE A 189 -3.11 1.37 5.81
C PHE A 189 -2.99 0.90 4.35
N HIS A 190 -3.86 1.35 3.45
CA HIS A 190 -3.65 1.12 2.02
C HIS A 190 -2.39 1.79 1.48
N ILE A 191 -2.02 2.99 1.94
CA ILE A 191 -0.74 3.62 1.56
C ILE A 191 0.44 2.78 2.07
N TYR A 192 0.34 2.29 3.31
CA TYR A 192 1.32 1.38 3.89
C TYR A 192 1.46 0.10 3.04
N GLN A 193 0.35 -0.52 2.64
CA GLN A 193 0.33 -1.70 1.78
C GLN A 193 0.97 -1.42 0.43
N ILE A 194 0.57 -0.34 -0.26
CA ILE A 194 1.13 0.07 -1.54
C ILE A 194 2.64 0.28 -1.44
N ALA A 195 3.11 0.90 -0.36
CA ALA A 195 4.52 1.11 -0.13
C ALA A 195 5.28 -0.21 -0.01
N LEU A 196 4.82 -1.14 0.81
CA LEU A 196 5.48 -2.42 1.03
C LEU A 196 5.45 -3.33 -0.20
N SER A 197 4.29 -3.41 -0.85
CA SER A 197 4.01 -4.36 -1.92
C SER A 197 4.32 -3.85 -3.32
N GLU A 198 4.82 -2.61 -3.45
CA GLU A 198 4.99 -1.93 -4.74
C GLU A 198 3.67 -1.89 -5.55
N ASP A 199 2.57 -1.57 -4.87
CA ASP A 199 1.20 -1.48 -5.42
C ASP A 199 0.56 -2.83 -5.83
N ILE A 200 1.04 -3.95 -5.28
CA ILE A 200 0.37 -5.24 -5.41
C ILE A 200 -0.74 -5.34 -4.37
N MET A 201 -1.99 -5.17 -4.81
CA MET A 201 -3.20 -5.14 -3.96
C MET A 201 -4.05 -6.41 -4.14
N GLN A 202 -3.43 -7.59 -4.03
CA GLN A 202 -4.08 -8.89 -4.20
C GLN A 202 -3.64 -9.90 -3.14
N PRO A 203 -4.54 -10.84 -2.73
CA PRO A 203 -5.97 -10.90 -3.06
C PRO A 203 -6.76 -9.77 -2.38
N THR A 204 -7.95 -9.45 -2.90
CA THR A 204 -8.70 -8.29 -2.38
C THR A 204 -9.14 -8.47 -0.92
N TRP A 205 -9.58 -9.67 -0.51
CA TRP A 205 -10.03 -9.89 0.88
C TRP A 205 -8.95 -9.61 1.94
N ILE A 206 -7.67 -9.91 1.68
CA ILE A 206 -6.60 -9.65 2.65
C ILE A 206 -6.22 -8.16 2.63
N THR A 207 -6.41 -7.51 1.49
CA THR A 207 -6.13 -6.08 1.31
C THR A 207 -7.16 -5.25 2.08
N GLU A 208 -8.45 -5.41 1.75
CA GLU A 208 -9.57 -4.68 2.37
C GLU A 208 -9.87 -5.20 3.77
N GLY A 209 -9.86 -6.52 3.97
CA GLY A 209 -10.03 -7.11 5.30
C GLY A 209 -8.89 -6.75 6.25
N GLY A 210 -7.67 -6.62 5.75
CA GLY A 210 -6.52 -6.17 6.54
C GLY A 210 -6.68 -4.72 6.96
N ALA A 211 -7.09 -3.84 6.04
CA ALA A 211 -7.40 -2.44 6.34
C ALA A 211 -8.55 -2.31 7.35
N LYS A 212 -9.62 -3.10 7.19
CA LYS A 212 -10.73 -3.19 8.14
C LYS A 212 -10.25 -3.60 9.53
N VAL A 213 -9.43 -4.63 9.64
CA VAL A 213 -8.85 -5.06 10.92
C VAL A 213 -7.99 -3.96 11.54
N VAL A 214 -7.18 -3.25 10.76
CA VAL A 214 -6.33 -2.15 11.26
C VAL A 214 -7.16 -0.98 11.76
N GLU A 215 -8.22 -0.59 11.06
CA GLU A 215 -9.09 0.50 11.55
C GLU A 215 -9.78 0.12 12.86
N GLU A 216 -10.21 -1.13 13.03
CA GLU A 216 -10.86 -1.58 14.26
C GLU A 216 -9.88 -1.72 15.43
N LEU A 217 -8.65 -2.17 15.17
CA LEU A 217 -7.59 -2.17 16.18
C LEU A 217 -7.22 -0.73 16.58
N TYR A 218 -7.20 0.20 15.64
CA TYR A 218 -6.94 1.62 15.90
C TYR A 218 -8.03 2.22 16.80
N THR A 219 -9.30 2.05 16.44
CA THR A 219 -10.43 2.59 17.23
C THR A 219 -10.51 1.94 18.61
N GLN A 220 -10.27 0.62 18.71
CA GLN A 220 -10.18 -0.07 19.99
C GLN A 220 -9.06 0.51 20.86
N GLN A 221 -7.86 0.72 20.31
CA GLN A 221 -6.69 1.20 21.05
C GLN A 221 -6.87 2.64 21.55
N TYR A 222 -7.37 3.55 20.69
CA TYR A 222 -7.36 5.00 20.98
C TYR A 222 -8.72 5.55 21.44
N TYR A 223 -9.82 4.86 21.13
CA TYR A 223 -11.19 5.29 21.47
C TYR A 223 -11.92 4.28 22.37
N GLY A 224 -11.33 3.10 22.63
CA GLY A 224 -11.84 2.13 23.58
C GLY A 224 -13.03 1.29 23.10
N GLN A 225 -13.44 1.44 21.84
CA GLN A 225 -14.54 0.70 21.22
C GLN A 225 -14.30 0.56 19.71
N SER A 226 -14.88 -0.48 19.12
CA SER A 226 -14.69 -0.87 17.69
C SER A 226 -15.87 -1.73 17.23
N GLU A 227 -16.02 -2.00 15.94
CA GLU A 227 -17.01 -2.96 15.42
C GLU A 227 -16.73 -4.40 15.89
N PHE A 228 -15.55 -4.69 16.44
CA PHE A 228 -15.31 -5.96 17.14
C PHE A 228 -16.28 -6.15 18.33
N ASP A 229 -16.73 -5.08 18.98
CA ASP A 229 -17.73 -5.16 20.07
C ASP A 229 -19.09 -5.67 19.59
N GLY A 230 -19.39 -5.46 18.30
CA GLY A 230 -20.57 -5.98 17.62
C GLY A 230 -20.31 -7.28 16.84
N GLY A 231 -19.13 -7.89 16.98
CA GLY A 231 -18.76 -9.10 16.25
C GLY A 231 -18.73 -8.90 14.73
N LEU A 232 -18.39 -7.71 14.25
CA LEU A 232 -18.37 -7.37 12.81
C LEU A 232 -19.70 -7.71 12.10
N PHE A 233 -20.82 -7.65 12.81
CA PHE A 233 -22.09 -8.07 12.21
C PHE A 233 -22.52 -7.11 11.08
N PRO A 234 -22.92 -7.62 9.89
CA PRO A 234 -23.02 -9.02 9.51
C PRO A 234 -21.75 -9.54 8.85
N VAL A 235 -21.39 -10.78 9.16
CA VAL A 235 -20.37 -11.55 8.44
C VAL A 235 -21.07 -12.65 7.64
N SER A 236 -21.00 -12.58 6.30
CA SER A 236 -21.75 -13.49 5.43
C SER A 236 -21.20 -14.92 5.49
N ALA A 237 -22.07 -15.91 5.71
CA ALA A 237 -21.71 -17.33 5.64
C ALA A 237 -21.20 -17.78 4.25
N THR A 238 -21.32 -16.93 3.24
CA THR A 238 -20.72 -17.16 1.91
C THR A 238 -19.21 -17.39 2.01
N VAL A 239 -18.52 -16.76 2.96
CA VAL A 239 -17.07 -16.97 3.20
C VAL A 239 -16.72 -18.43 3.51
N LEU A 240 -17.65 -19.20 4.10
CA LEU A 240 -17.41 -20.60 4.46
C LEU A 240 -17.60 -21.54 3.25
N SER A 241 -18.46 -21.17 2.31
CA SER A 241 -18.83 -22.04 1.17
C SER A 241 -18.15 -21.64 -0.14
N ASN A 242 -17.79 -20.37 -0.31
CA ASN A 242 -17.17 -19.84 -1.51
C ASN A 242 -16.13 -18.72 -1.21
N PRO A 243 -15.09 -19.00 -0.38
CA PRO A 243 -14.09 -18.00 -0.01
C PRO A 243 -13.31 -17.44 -1.20
N ALA A 244 -13.10 -18.23 -2.26
CA ALA A 244 -12.38 -17.80 -3.45
C ALA A 244 -13.07 -16.63 -4.19
N ALA A 245 -14.38 -16.44 -4.00
CA ALA A 245 -15.08 -15.30 -4.60
C ALA A 245 -14.68 -13.95 -3.98
N PHE A 246 -14.06 -13.95 -2.80
CA PHE A 246 -13.55 -12.75 -2.14
C PHE A 246 -12.13 -12.38 -2.61
N GLU A 247 -11.55 -13.10 -3.58
CA GLU A 247 -10.25 -12.72 -4.15
C GLU A 247 -10.29 -11.42 -4.95
N LYS A 248 -11.49 -10.94 -5.31
CA LYS A 248 -11.73 -9.75 -6.14
C LYS A 248 -12.90 -8.92 -5.61
N TYR A 249 -12.91 -7.65 -5.97
CA TYR A 249 -14.08 -6.79 -5.83
C TYR A 249 -15.28 -7.29 -6.64
N GLU A 250 -16.48 -6.92 -6.21
CA GLU A 250 -17.73 -7.16 -6.94
C GLU A 250 -17.66 -6.66 -8.39
N ARG A 251 -17.16 -5.43 -8.59
CA ARG A 251 -16.99 -4.82 -9.92
C ARG A 251 -16.09 -5.64 -10.87
N ASP A 252 -15.25 -6.50 -10.31
CA ASP A 252 -14.28 -7.35 -11.03
C ASP A 252 -14.72 -8.83 -11.05
N GLY A 253 -15.99 -9.10 -10.71
CA GLY A 253 -16.60 -10.43 -10.72
C GLY A 253 -16.37 -11.25 -9.44
N GLY A 254 -15.97 -10.62 -8.34
CA GLY A 254 -15.87 -11.23 -7.01
C GLY A 254 -17.01 -10.81 -6.08
N LEU A 255 -16.75 -10.81 -4.78
CA LEU A 255 -17.72 -10.46 -3.72
C LEU A 255 -17.24 -9.37 -2.75
N VAL A 256 -15.98 -8.92 -2.83
CA VAL A 256 -15.51 -7.85 -1.94
C VAL A 256 -16.23 -6.54 -2.26
N GLY A 257 -16.78 -5.90 -1.23
CA GLY A 257 -17.64 -4.72 -1.33
C GLY A 257 -19.08 -4.98 -1.80
N SER A 258 -19.48 -6.24 -2.01
CA SER A 258 -20.87 -6.61 -2.33
C SER A 258 -21.72 -6.69 -1.05
N PRO A 259 -23.05 -6.95 -1.15
CA PRO A 259 -23.87 -7.28 0.02
C PRO A 259 -23.40 -8.53 0.81
N ALA A 260 -22.53 -9.38 0.23
CA ALA A 260 -21.90 -10.49 0.94
C ALA A 260 -20.65 -10.07 1.75
N ASP A 261 -20.21 -8.80 1.62
CA ASP A 261 -19.05 -8.22 2.28
C ASP A 261 -19.32 -6.78 2.72
N ILE A 262 -20.46 -6.58 3.41
CA ILE A 262 -20.87 -5.27 3.93
C ILE A 262 -19.77 -4.74 4.86
N ASN A 263 -19.33 -3.50 4.63
CA ASN A 263 -18.25 -2.84 5.37
C ASN A 263 -16.95 -3.66 5.43
N TYR A 264 -16.73 -4.56 4.47
CA TYR A 264 -15.59 -5.48 4.43
C TYR A 264 -15.54 -6.49 5.60
N ASN A 265 -16.64 -6.68 6.32
CA ASN A 265 -16.69 -7.52 7.52
C ASN A 265 -16.42 -9.01 7.22
N SER A 266 -16.83 -9.50 6.05
CA SER A 266 -16.54 -10.87 5.61
C SER A 266 -15.06 -11.04 5.24
N SER A 267 -14.46 -10.03 4.59
CA SER A 267 -13.02 -9.98 4.31
C SER A 267 -12.19 -9.89 5.60
N ALA A 268 -12.61 -9.08 6.57
CA ALA A 268 -11.98 -8.96 7.88
C ALA A 268 -12.05 -10.28 8.66
N PHE A 269 -13.20 -10.97 8.62
CA PHE A 269 -13.31 -12.32 9.18
C PHE A 269 -12.29 -13.29 8.57
N MET A 270 -12.08 -13.26 7.24
CA MET A 270 -11.07 -14.12 6.61
C MET A 270 -9.66 -13.83 7.11
N VAL A 271 -9.32 -12.56 7.38
CA VAL A 271 -8.05 -12.17 8.02
C VAL A 271 -7.96 -12.73 9.44
N LEU A 272 -9.00 -12.55 10.26
CA LEU A 272 -9.05 -13.04 11.64
C LEU A 272 -8.98 -14.57 11.72
N ALA A 273 -9.67 -15.27 10.83
CA ALA A 273 -9.62 -16.73 10.74
C ALA A 273 -8.22 -17.24 10.33
N LEU A 274 -7.50 -16.49 9.48
CA LEU A 274 -6.11 -16.81 9.16
C LEU A 274 -5.20 -16.63 10.39
N VAL A 275 -5.40 -15.56 11.17
CA VAL A 275 -4.69 -15.32 12.43
C VAL A 275 -4.96 -16.47 13.43
N ASP A 276 -6.21 -16.84 13.68
CA ASP A 276 -6.59 -17.94 14.57
C ASP A 276 -5.88 -19.27 14.18
N MET A 277 -5.82 -19.56 12.88
CA MET A 277 -5.10 -20.74 12.39
C MET A 277 -3.59 -20.69 12.61
N LEU A 278 -2.98 -19.50 12.60
CA LEU A 278 -1.57 -19.31 12.95
C LEU A 278 -1.37 -19.48 14.46
N GLU A 279 -2.28 -18.98 15.29
CA GLU A 279 -2.24 -19.14 16.74
C GLU A 279 -2.39 -20.60 17.18
N ALA A 280 -3.28 -21.35 16.51
CA ALA A 280 -3.41 -22.80 16.70
C ALA A 280 -2.11 -23.58 16.42
N ARG A 281 -1.16 -22.98 15.69
CA ARG A 281 0.18 -23.53 15.42
C ARG A 281 1.25 -23.03 16.39
N GLY A 282 0.86 -22.32 17.44
CA GLY A 282 1.74 -21.80 18.49
C GLY A 282 2.40 -20.46 18.18
N ILE A 283 1.91 -19.73 17.18
CA ILE A 283 2.34 -18.34 16.92
C ILE A 283 1.56 -17.43 17.88
N SER A 284 2.22 -16.46 18.52
CA SER A 284 1.50 -15.50 19.37
C SER A 284 0.62 -14.57 18.55
N GLU A 285 -0.56 -14.20 19.05
CA GLU A 285 -1.50 -13.24 18.45
C GLU A 285 -0.81 -12.07 17.71
N ALA A 286 -0.01 -11.26 18.41
CA ALA A 286 0.64 -10.09 17.82
C ALA A 286 1.52 -10.44 16.60
N ARG A 287 2.27 -11.55 16.69
CA ARG A 287 3.09 -12.06 15.58
C ARG A 287 2.25 -12.64 14.44
N ALA A 288 1.13 -13.28 14.75
CA ALA A 288 0.22 -13.78 13.73
C ALA A 288 -0.39 -12.61 12.93
N PHE A 289 -0.79 -11.54 13.60
CA PHE A 289 -1.20 -10.30 12.93
C PHE A 289 -0.07 -9.67 12.12
N GLU A 290 1.15 -9.58 12.66
CA GLU A 290 2.32 -9.05 11.94
C GLU A 290 2.58 -9.85 10.65
N MET A 291 2.50 -11.18 10.72
CA MET A 291 2.66 -12.04 9.54
C MET A 291 1.62 -11.74 8.44
N VAL A 292 0.38 -11.43 8.83
CA VAL A 292 -0.72 -11.20 7.89
C VAL A 292 -0.72 -9.78 7.34
N LEU A 293 -0.49 -8.78 8.20
CA LEU A 293 -0.61 -7.36 7.89
C LEU A 293 0.70 -6.73 7.39
N ASP A 294 1.85 -7.34 7.70
CA ASP A 294 3.18 -6.87 7.28
C ASP A 294 3.92 -7.87 6.40
N ASP A 295 4.32 -9.03 6.95
CA ASP A 295 5.24 -9.95 6.24
C ASP A 295 4.68 -10.38 4.89
N PHE A 296 3.40 -10.76 4.84
CA PHE A 296 2.74 -11.16 3.60
C PHE A 296 2.77 -10.04 2.55
N VAL A 297 2.47 -8.81 2.96
CA VAL A 297 2.44 -7.64 2.07
C VAL A 297 3.85 -7.32 1.56
N SER A 298 4.84 -7.39 2.44
CA SER A 298 6.26 -7.19 2.16
C SER A 298 6.86 -8.24 1.22
N GLU A 299 6.35 -9.47 1.26
CA GLU A 299 6.78 -10.62 0.46
C GLU A 299 6.19 -10.59 -0.97
N LEU A 300 5.05 -9.91 -1.20
CA LEU A 300 4.36 -9.88 -2.51
C LEU A 300 5.28 -9.57 -3.71
N PRO A 301 6.19 -8.58 -3.67
CA PRO A 301 7.05 -8.24 -4.82
C PRO A 301 8.01 -9.36 -5.26
N ASP A 302 8.34 -10.28 -4.36
CA ASP A 302 9.30 -11.36 -4.62
C ASP A 302 8.65 -12.59 -5.29
N HIS A 303 7.33 -12.55 -5.53
CA HIS A 303 6.58 -13.65 -6.14
C HIS A 303 5.86 -13.21 -7.40
N ALA A 304 5.79 -14.11 -8.38
CA ALA A 304 5.01 -13.88 -9.61
C ALA A 304 3.48 -13.82 -9.38
N ASN A 305 3.03 -14.30 -8.22
CA ASN A 305 1.62 -14.38 -7.83
C ASN A 305 1.52 -14.37 -6.30
N TRP A 306 0.53 -13.67 -5.76
CA TRP A 306 0.23 -13.60 -4.32
C TRP A 306 0.10 -14.98 -3.65
N ARG A 307 -0.32 -16.02 -4.38
CA ARG A 307 -0.40 -17.39 -3.84
C ARG A 307 0.97 -17.94 -3.44
N GLY A 308 2.04 -17.54 -4.15
CA GLY A 308 3.41 -17.90 -3.80
C GLY A 308 3.85 -17.24 -2.50
N ALA A 309 3.60 -15.93 -2.37
CA ALA A 309 3.86 -15.18 -1.13
C ALA A 309 3.06 -15.74 0.05
N PHE A 310 1.77 -16.06 -0.17
CA PHE A 310 0.91 -16.68 0.84
C PHE A 310 1.50 -17.99 1.35
N GLN A 311 1.93 -18.87 0.45
CA GLN A 311 2.56 -20.13 0.81
C GLN A 311 3.90 -19.90 1.54
N ALA A 312 4.71 -18.93 1.10
CA ALA A 312 5.99 -18.63 1.69
C ALA A 312 5.86 -18.14 3.14
N VAL A 313 4.96 -17.20 3.41
CA VAL A 313 4.78 -16.59 4.74
C VAL A 313 4.04 -17.53 5.68
N PHE A 314 2.90 -18.08 5.25
CA PHE A 314 2.05 -18.86 6.16
C PHE A 314 2.41 -20.34 6.19
N SER A 315 3.32 -20.81 5.33
CA SER A 315 3.63 -22.25 5.17
C SER A 315 2.37 -23.09 4.94
N MET A 316 1.39 -22.53 4.23
CA MET A 316 0.09 -23.12 3.92
C MET A 316 -0.35 -22.66 2.54
N ASN A 317 -0.94 -23.55 1.74
CA ASN A 317 -1.54 -23.11 0.48
C ASN A 317 -2.91 -22.50 0.75
N VAL A 318 -3.27 -21.45 0.00
CA VAL A 318 -4.57 -20.80 0.19
C VAL A 318 -5.77 -21.72 -0.04
N GLN A 319 -5.62 -22.79 -0.84
CA GLN A 319 -6.68 -23.79 -0.98
C GLN A 319 -6.91 -24.59 0.32
N ASP A 320 -5.84 -24.85 1.08
CA ASP A 320 -5.95 -25.50 2.39
C ASP A 320 -6.63 -24.55 3.39
N PHE A 321 -6.27 -23.26 3.36
CA PHE A 321 -6.95 -22.21 4.13
C PHE A 321 -8.45 -22.16 3.81
N TYR A 322 -8.82 -22.08 2.54
CA TYR A 322 -10.23 -22.07 2.11
C TYR A 322 -10.99 -23.34 2.51
N THR A 323 -10.34 -24.50 2.44
CA THR A 323 -10.94 -25.76 2.89
C THR A 323 -11.13 -25.77 4.40
N ALA A 324 -10.19 -25.19 5.15
CA ALA A 324 -10.30 -25.04 6.60
C ALA A 324 -11.42 -24.07 7.01
N LEU A 325 -11.66 -22.98 6.27
CA LEU A 325 -12.81 -22.11 6.50
C LEU A 325 -14.13 -22.89 6.46
N GLY A 326 -14.35 -23.69 5.41
CA GLY A 326 -15.60 -24.43 5.22
C GLY A 326 -15.78 -25.65 6.13
N SER A 327 -14.69 -26.22 6.67
CA SER A 327 -14.72 -27.38 7.57
C SER A 327 -14.48 -27.03 9.04
N GLY A 328 -14.19 -25.76 9.32
CA GLY A 328 -13.80 -25.23 10.62
C GLY A 328 -14.94 -25.10 11.61
N SER A 329 -14.59 -24.67 12.82
CA SER A 329 -15.49 -24.51 13.96
C SER A 329 -16.11 -23.12 14.02
N TYR A 330 -16.36 -22.47 12.88
CA TYR A 330 -17.03 -21.16 12.81
C TYR A 330 -18.55 -21.42 12.70
N PRO A 331 -19.30 -21.47 13.81
CA PRO A 331 -20.71 -21.81 13.74
C PRO A 331 -21.46 -20.71 12.98
N SER A 332 -22.24 -21.12 11.97
CA SER A 332 -23.33 -20.27 11.49
C SER A 332 -24.27 -20.04 12.66
N THR A 333 -24.45 -18.78 13.06
CA THR A 333 -25.34 -18.44 14.17
C THR A 333 -26.78 -18.47 13.72
N GLY A 334 -27.03 -18.44 12.41
CA GLY A 334 -28.35 -18.18 11.86
C GLY A 334 -28.94 -16.87 12.39
N VAL A 335 -28.11 -15.96 12.92
CA VAL A 335 -28.56 -14.66 13.40
C VAL A 335 -29.02 -13.87 12.19
N THR A 336 -30.32 -13.67 12.14
CA THR A 336 -30.99 -12.80 11.19
C THR A 336 -31.30 -11.49 11.90
N ASP A 337 -30.93 -10.38 11.28
CA ASP A 337 -31.41 -9.05 11.65
C ASP A 337 -32.37 -8.58 10.55
N ASP A 338 -33.37 -7.77 10.89
CA ASP A 338 -34.48 -7.40 10.00
C ASP A 338 -34.00 -6.66 8.73
N TRP A 339 -32.78 -6.10 8.78
CA TRP A 339 -32.16 -5.38 7.67
C TRP A 339 -31.16 -6.20 6.85
N PHE A 340 -30.73 -7.38 7.33
CA PHE A 340 -29.76 -8.23 6.63
C PHE A 340 -30.43 -9.49 6.06
N GLU A 341 -30.49 -9.58 4.73
CA GLU A 341 -30.98 -10.76 4.03
C GLU A 341 -29.84 -11.76 3.78
N GLY A 342 -29.72 -12.79 4.62
CA GLY A 342 -28.72 -13.84 4.42
C GLY A 342 -28.46 -14.69 5.66
N SER A 343 -27.53 -15.65 5.54
CA SER A 343 -26.98 -16.36 6.69
C SER A 343 -25.72 -15.66 7.17
N ALA A 344 -25.68 -15.29 8.46
CA ALA A 344 -24.50 -14.74 9.11
C ALA A 344 -23.77 -15.79 9.98
N ILE A 345 -22.49 -15.55 10.27
CA ILE A 345 -21.65 -16.41 11.12
C ILE A 345 -21.28 -15.70 12.43
N ASP A 346 -21.07 -16.47 13.51
CA ASP A 346 -20.42 -15.95 14.71
C ASP A 346 -18.94 -15.80 14.43
N VAL A 347 -18.37 -14.64 14.73
CA VAL A 347 -16.91 -14.43 14.67
C VAL A 347 -16.30 -14.25 16.05
N GLY A 348 -17.08 -14.34 17.14
CA GLY A 348 -16.59 -14.10 18.50
C GLY A 348 -15.38 -14.93 18.89
N ALA A 349 -15.22 -16.13 18.31
CA ALA A 349 -14.08 -17.01 18.54
C ALA A 349 -12.77 -16.52 17.90
N VAL A 350 -12.83 -15.67 16.87
CA VAL A 350 -11.66 -15.16 16.13
C VAL A 350 -11.40 -13.67 16.39
N LEU A 351 -12.19 -13.03 17.26
CA LEU A 351 -11.97 -11.63 17.59
C LEU A 351 -10.64 -11.46 18.34
N PRO A 352 -9.86 -10.42 18.02
CA PRO A 352 -8.60 -10.15 18.71
C PRO A 352 -8.83 -9.79 20.17
N SER A 353 -7.81 -10.02 20.98
CA SER A 353 -7.74 -9.61 22.37
C SER A 353 -7.94 -8.11 22.50
N LYS A 354 -8.74 -7.68 23.49
CA LYS A 354 -8.94 -6.25 23.81
C LYS A 354 -7.66 -5.49 24.16
N SER A 355 -6.62 -6.20 24.58
CA SER A 355 -5.30 -5.65 24.89
C SER A 355 -4.34 -5.57 23.70
N LEU A 356 -4.69 -6.14 22.54
CA LEU A 356 -3.86 -6.07 21.35
C LEU A 356 -3.81 -4.62 20.85
N THR A 357 -2.62 -4.17 20.47
CA THR A 357 -2.37 -2.80 19.99
C THR A 357 -1.59 -2.85 18.69
N LEU A 358 -1.73 -1.82 17.85
CA LEU A 358 -0.92 -1.66 16.64
C LEU A 358 0.57 -1.64 16.98
N ASN A 359 0.94 -1.02 18.11
CA ASN A 359 2.32 -1.01 18.59
C ASN A 359 2.87 -2.41 18.90
N ALA A 360 2.03 -3.35 19.33
CA ALA A 360 2.46 -4.73 19.59
C ALA A 360 2.63 -5.53 18.29
N ILE A 361 1.84 -5.21 17.27
CA ILE A 361 1.88 -5.88 15.95
C ILE A 361 3.07 -5.38 15.13
N PHE A 362 3.23 -4.06 15.02
CA PHE A 362 4.24 -3.41 14.17
C PHE A 362 5.45 -2.93 14.97
N ALA A 363 5.74 -3.56 16.11
CA ALA A 363 6.90 -3.22 16.93
C ALA A 363 8.17 -3.37 16.08
N THR A 364 8.86 -2.26 15.83
CA THR A 364 10.14 -2.30 15.10
C THR A 364 11.17 -3.06 15.94
N PRO A 365 11.80 -4.14 15.44
CA PRO A 365 12.93 -4.76 16.12
C PRO A 365 14.17 -3.86 16.19
#